data_AF-A0A2N1G6C3-F1
#
_entry.id   AF-A0A2N1G6C3-F1
#
_cell.length_a   1.000
_cell.length_b   1.000
_cell.length_c   1.000
_cell.angle_alpha   90.00
_cell.angle_beta   90.00
_cell.angle_gamma   90.00
#
_symmetry.space_group_name_H-M   'P 1'
#
loop_
_entity.id
_entity.type
_entity.pdbx_description
1 polymer ?
#
loop_
_entity_poly.entity_id
_entity_poly.type
_entity_poly.pdbx_seq_one_letter_code
_entity_poly.pdbx_strand_id
1 'polypeptide(L)'
;MRANERVLVLEKVEQRKHNIGSCKWDRYLDDYNNYVKEYNKHYLNAQKGDERSISLYPYMKEKWEALKKRLVKAYNNKRLSEKQVRRVIKINMKIVKVYFK
;
A
#
# COMPACT_ATOMS: atom_id res chain seq x y z
N MET A 1 11.87 -41.96 15.66
CA MET A 1 11.92 -40.50 15.88
C MET A 1 11.91 -39.64 14.60
N ARG A 2 12.39 -40.11 13.43
CA ARG A 2 12.51 -39.28 12.20
C ARG A 2 11.20 -38.87 11.48
N ALA A 3 10.11 -39.62 11.63
CA ALA A 3 8.87 -39.32 10.91
C ALA A 3 8.14 -38.09 11.48
N ASN A 4 8.08 -37.99 12.81
CA ASN A 4 7.39 -36.90 13.50
C ASN A 4 8.07 -35.55 13.26
N GLU A 5 9.41 -35.51 13.20
CA GLU A 5 10.16 -34.29 12.86
C GLU A 5 9.85 -33.80 11.43
N ARG A 6 9.71 -34.72 10.47
CA ARG A 6 9.40 -34.36 9.08
C ARG A 6 7.99 -33.79 8.95
N VAL A 7 7.01 -34.36 9.65
CA VAL A 7 5.62 -33.84 9.70
C VAL A 7 5.61 -32.44 10.32
N LEU A 8 6.32 -32.25 11.43
CA LEU A 8 6.39 -30.97 12.14
C LEU A 8 7.11 -29.87 11.31
N VAL A 9 8.08 -30.25 10.48
CA VAL A 9 8.72 -29.35 9.52
C VAL A 9 7.79 -28.99 8.37
N LEU A 10 7.00 -29.93 7.85
CA LEU A 10 6.03 -29.67 6.79
C LEU A 10 4.91 -28.75 7.26
N GLU A 11 4.36 -28.96 8.46
CA GLU A 11 3.36 -28.08 9.07
C GLU A 11 3.90 -26.65 9.28
N LYS A 12 5.15 -26.52 9.75
CA LYS A 12 5.81 -25.21 9.88
C LYS A 12 6.04 -24.53 8.53
N VAL A 13 6.34 -25.29 7.48
CA VAL A 13 6.50 -24.76 6.11
C VAL A 13 5.15 -24.34 5.53
N GLU A 14 4.07 -25.07 5.79
CA GLU A 14 2.71 -24.69 5.39
C GLU A 14 2.21 -23.46 6.16
N GLN A 15 2.44 -23.37 7.47
CA GLN A 15 2.16 -22.17 8.26
C GLN A 15 3.00 -20.97 7.82
N ARG A 16 4.26 -21.17 7.42
CA ARG A 16 5.07 -20.12 6.77
C ARG A 16 4.50 -19.71 5.42
N LYS A 17 4.04 -20.64 4.59
CA LYS A 17 3.36 -20.33 3.32
C LYS A 17 2.06 -19.56 3.52
N HIS A 18 1.35 -19.80 4.62
CA HIS A 18 0.14 -19.05 4.98
C HIS A 18 0.41 -17.60 5.45
N ASN A 19 1.64 -17.30 5.89
CA ASN A 19 2.07 -15.97 6.35
C ASN A 19 2.83 -15.13 5.30
N ILE A 20 3.22 -15.73 4.16
CA ILE A 20 3.93 -15.01 3.08
C ILE A 20 3.00 -13.99 2.35
N GLY A 21 1.69 -14.04 2.57
CA GLY A 21 0.72 -13.06 2.06
C GLY A 21 0.67 -11.71 2.79
N SER A 22 1.28 -11.59 3.98
CA SER A 22 1.19 -10.37 4.80
C SER A 22 2.21 -9.29 4.43
N CYS A 23 3.51 -9.61 4.28
CA CYS A 23 4.55 -8.58 4.22
C CYS A 23 4.53 -7.67 2.97
N LYS A 24 4.48 -8.25 1.76
CA LYS A 24 4.68 -7.49 0.50
C LYS A 24 3.59 -6.44 0.25
N TRP A 25 2.33 -6.84 0.42
CA TRP A 25 1.20 -5.95 0.18
C TRP A 25 1.04 -4.91 1.30
N ASP A 26 1.36 -5.27 2.54
CA ASP A 26 1.40 -4.29 3.63
C ASP A 26 2.44 -3.20 3.36
N ARG A 27 3.63 -3.57 2.88
CA ARG A 27 4.65 -2.59 2.47
C ARG A 27 4.17 -1.69 1.34
N TYR A 28 3.54 -2.25 0.30
CA TYR A 28 2.99 -1.43 -0.78
C TYR A 28 1.88 -0.49 -0.29
N LEU A 29 1.09 -0.89 0.70
CA LEU A 29 0.08 -0.03 1.30
C LEU A 29 0.69 1.08 2.16
N ASP A 30 1.80 0.81 2.84
CA ASP A 30 2.57 1.81 3.57
C ASP A 30 3.15 2.85 2.61
N ASP A 31 3.82 2.40 1.55
CA ASP A 31 4.36 3.26 0.50
C ASP A 31 3.24 4.08 -0.15
N TYR A 32 2.11 3.43 -0.48
CA TYR A 32 0.94 4.09 -1.07
C TYR A 32 0.40 5.20 -0.16
N ASN A 33 0.24 4.94 1.13
CA ASN A 33 -0.20 5.93 2.10
C ASN A 33 0.83 7.07 2.26
N ASN A 34 2.12 6.77 2.21
CA ASN A 34 3.18 7.77 2.34
C ASN A 34 3.22 8.71 1.13
N TYR A 35 3.16 8.19 -0.09
CA TYR A 35 3.08 9.03 -1.29
C TYR A 35 1.82 9.90 -1.31
N VAL A 36 0.68 9.38 -0.84
CA VAL A 36 -0.54 10.18 -0.69
C VAL A 36 -0.39 11.30 0.33
N LYS A 37 0.28 11.04 1.47
CA LYS A 37 0.56 12.07 2.47
C LYS A 37 1.46 13.17 1.93
N GLU A 38 2.58 12.79 1.29
CA GLU A 38 3.53 13.76 0.72
C GLU A 38 2.89 14.51 -0.46
N TYR A 39 2.06 13.85 -1.28
CA TYR A 39 1.26 14.52 -2.30
C TYR A 39 0.40 15.63 -1.69
N ASN A 40 -0.39 15.32 -0.66
CA ASN A 40 -1.26 16.31 -0.03
C ASN A 40 -0.48 17.47 0.58
N LYS A 41 0.66 17.17 1.24
CA LYS A 41 1.54 18.19 1.82
C LYS A 41 2.09 19.13 0.76
N HIS A 42 2.69 18.59 -0.30
CA HIS A 42 3.26 19.41 -1.37
C HIS A 42 2.20 20.10 -2.21
N TYR A 43 1.02 19.52 -2.40
CA TYR A 43 -0.09 20.18 -3.06
C TYR A 43 -0.53 21.45 -2.31
N LEU A 44 -0.76 21.35 -1.01
CA LEU A 44 -1.13 22.51 -0.18
C LEU A 44 -0.03 23.57 -0.12
N ASN A 45 1.23 23.17 -0.11
CA ASN A 45 2.36 24.11 -0.15
C ASN A 45 2.51 24.77 -1.53
N ALA A 46 2.29 24.03 -2.61
CA ALA A 46 2.32 24.55 -3.97
C ALA A 46 1.23 25.60 -4.18
N GLN A 47 0.03 25.41 -3.61
CA GLN A 47 -1.03 26.42 -3.61
C GLN A 47 -0.63 27.72 -2.89
N LYS A 48 0.36 27.67 -1.99
CA LYS A 48 0.94 28.84 -1.30
C LYS A 48 2.13 29.45 -2.03
N GLY A 49 2.50 28.93 -3.21
CA GLY A 49 3.62 29.43 -4.00
C GLY A 49 4.99 28.78 -3.69
N ASP A 50 5.03 27.66 -2.97
CA ASP A 50 6.29 26.93 -2.72
C ASP A 50 6.78 26.23 -4.00
N GLU A 51 7.82 26.79 -4.62
CA GLU A 51 8.39 26.34 -5.90
C GLU A 51 8.88 24.88 -5.87
N ARG A 52 9.49 24.47 -4.76
CA ARG A 52 9.94 23.09 -4.56
C ARG A 52 8.74 22.14 -4.58
N SER A 53 7.68 22.51 -3.90
CA SER A 53 6.46 21.72 -3.79
C SER A 53 5.70 21.66 -5.11
N ILE A 54 5.69 22.74 -5.90
CA ILE A 54 5.15 22.78 -7.27
C ILE A 54 5.77 21.67 -8.13
N SER A 55 7.08 21.45 -7.98
CA SER A 55 7.80 20.41 -8.73
C SER A 55 7.60 19.00 -8.16
N LEU A 56 7.40 18.87 -6.85
CA LEU A 56 7.35 17.57 -6.16
C LEU A 56 5.97 16.93 -6.12
N TYR A 57 4.88 17.71 -5.99
CA TYR A 57 3.54 17.12 -5.89
C TYR A 57 3.16 16.27 -7.13
N PRO A 58 3.52 16.62 -8.39
CA PRO A 58 3.23 15.77 -9.54
C PRO A 58 3.97 14.44 -9.49
N TYR A 59 5.24 14.45 -9.07
CA TYR A 59 6.03 13.23 -8.90
C TYR A 59 5.41 12.29 -7.85
N MET A 60 4.99 12.84 -6.71
CA MET A 60 4.29 12.03 -5.70
C MET A 60 3.00 11.45 -6.27
N LYS A 61 2.28 12.21 -7.11
CA LYS A 61 1.06 11.77 -7.79
C LYS A 61 1.29 10.51 -8.61
N GLU A 62 2.28 10.55 -9.49
CA GLU A 62 2.61 9.42 -10.36
C GLU A 62 2.97 8.16 -9.55
N LYS A 63 3.72 8.32 -8.45
CA LYS A 63 4.12 7.18 -7.61
C LYS A 63 2.93 6.51 -6.93
N TRP A 64 2.01 7.26 -6.32
CA TRP A 64 0.84 6.64 -5.70
C TRP A 64 -0.11 6.06 -6.76
N GLU A 65 -0.28 6.69 -7.93
CA GLU A 65 -1.08 6.12 -9.03
C GLU A 65 -0.51 4.79 -9.55
N ALA A 66 0.82 4.67 -9.68
CA ALA A 66 1.47 3.43 -10.05
C ALA A 66 1.22 2.31 -9.01
N LEU A 67 1.30 2.65 -7.73
CA LEU A 67 0.98 1.71 -6.64
C LEU A 67 -0.51 1.35 -6.62
N LYS A 68 -1.42 2.30 -6.86
CA LYS A 68 -2.86 2.05 -6.99
C LYS A 68 -3.12 1.01 -8.09
N LYS A 69 -2.52 1.17 -9.27
CA LYS A 69 -2.64 0.19 -10.37
C LYS A 69 -2.17 -1.20 -9.94
N ARG A 70 -1.05 -1.30 -9.22
CA ARG A 70 -0.55 -2.58 -8.68
C ARG A 70 -1.50 -3.21 -7.66
N LEU A 71 -2.03 -2.41 -6.74
CA LEU A 71 -2.98 -2.85 -5.72
C LEU A 71 -4.32 -3.31 -6.33
N VAL A 72 -4.82 -2.61 -7.36
CA VAL A 72 -6.02 -3.03 -8.11
C VAL A 72 -5.80 -4.37 -8.79
N LYS A 73 -4.65 -4.57 -9.45
CA LYS A 73 -4.30 -5.88 -10.03
C LYS A 73 -4.23 -6.97 -8.95
N ALA A 74 -3.66 -6.67 -7.79
CA ALA A 74 -3.60 -7.60 -6.66
C ALA A 74 -4.99 -7.96 -6.13
N TYR A 75 -5.88 -6.96 -6.02
CA TYR A 75 -7.28 -7.15 -5.63
C TYR A 75 -8.02 -8.07 -6.60
N ASN A 76 -7.95 -7.78 -7.91
CA ASN A 76 -8.61 -8.59 -8.95
C ASN A 76 -8.10 -10.05 -8.95
N ASN A 77 -6.82 -10.24 -8.63
CA ASN A 77 -6.20 -11.56 -8.51
C ASN A 77 -6.42 -12.21 -7.12
N LYS A 78 -7.31 -11.67 -6.29
CA LYS A 78 -7.62 -12.15 -4.92
C LYS A 78 -6.38 -12.31 -4.03
N ARG A 79 -5.37 -11.44 -4.20
CA ARG A 79 -4.11 -11.46 -3.45
C ARG A 79 -4.10 -10.57 -2.21
N LEU A 80 -5.14 -9.76 -2.01
CA LEU A 80 -5.29 -8.89 -0.84
C LEU A 80 -6.25 -9.50 0.17
N SER A 81 -5.89 -9.40 1.46
CA SER A 81 -6.80 -9.70 2.55
C SER A 81 -7.86 -8.61 2.72
N GLU A 82 -8.96 -8.92 3.39
CA GLU A 82 -10.02 -7.95 3.71
C GLU A 82 -9.46 -6.75 4.52
N LYS A 83 -8.51 -6.99 5.44
CA LYS A 83 -7.82 -5.92 6.17
C LYS A 83 -7.06 -4.98 5.23
N GLN A 84 -6.37 -5.54 4.23
CA GLN A 84 -5.62 -4.77 3.24
C GLN A 84 -6.57 -3.97 2.31
N VAL A 85 -7.69 -4.56 1.89
CA VAL A 85 -8.72 -3.85 1.11
C VAL A 85 -9.29 -2.67 1.90
N ARG A 86 -9.63 -2.86 3.18
CA ARG A 86 -10.09 -1.78 4.06
C ARG A 86 -9.05 -0.67 4.19
N ARG A 87 -7.75 -0.99 4.22
CA ARG A 87 -6.67 0.02 4.21
C ARG A 87 -6.67 0.84 2.92
N VAL A 88 -6.83 0.21 1.75
CA VAL A 88 -6.91 0.93 0.46
C VAL A 88 -8.04 1.95 0.47
N ILE A 89 -9.24 1.54 0.91
CA ILE A 89 -10.42 2.41 0.98
C ILE A 89 -10.15 3.62 1.88
N LYS A 90 -9.60 3.38 3.09
CA LYS A 90 -9.24 4.44 4.04
C LYS A 90 -8.22 5.42 3.46
N ILE A 91 -7.24 4.95 2.69
CA ILE A 91 -6.25 5.83 2.05
C ILE A 91 -6.92 6.68 0.97
N ASN A 92 -7.76 6.09 0.12
CA ASN A 92 -8.47 6.82 -0.95
C ASN A 92 -9.39 7.92 -0.41
N MET A 93 -10.08 7.67 0.72
CA MET A 93 -10.92 8.69 1.37
C MET A 93 -10.14 9.94 1.79
N LYS A 94 -8.87 9.81 2.20
CA LYS A 94 -8.03 10.96 2.56
C LYS A 94 -7.76 11.88 1.37
N ILE A 95 -7.68 11.31 0.18
CA ILE A 95 -7.42 12.04 -1.07
C ILE A 95 -8.63 12.87 -1.45
N VAL A 96 -9.82 12.25 -1.45
CA VAL A 96 -11.10 12.92 -1.71
C VAL A 96 -11.28 14.11 -0.76
N LYS A 97 -10.99 13.93 0.53
CA LYS A 97 -11.10 15.02 1.53
C LYS A 97 -10.23 16.25 1.24
N VAL A 98 -9.09 16.09 0.57
CA VAL A 98 -8.19 17.23 0.27
C VAL A 98 -8.65 18.02 -0.96
N TYR A 99 -9.28 17.36 -1.94
CA TYR A 99 -9.75 18.04 -3.16
C TYR A 99 -11.10 18.75 -3.01
N PHE A 100 -11.94 18.33 -2.07
CA PHE A 100 -13.30 18.87 -1.88
C PHE A 100 -13.43 19.71 -0.59
N LYS A 101 -12.36 20.38 -0.19
CA LYS A 101 -12.35 21.27 0.99
C LYS A 101 -12.36 22.72 0.53
#